data_AF-A0A316PWN4-F1
#
_entry.id   AF-A0A316PWN4-F1
#
_cell.length_a   1.000
_cell.length_b   1.000
_cell.length_c   1.000
_cell.angle_alpha   90.00
_cell.angle_beta   90.00
_cell.angle_gamma   90.00
#
_symmetry.space_group_name_H-M   'P 1'
#
loop_
_entity.id
_entity.type
_entity.pdbx_description
1 polymer ?
#
loop_
_entity_poly.entity_id
_entity_poly.type
_entity_poly.pdbx_seq_one_letter_code
_entity_poly.pdbx_strand_id
1 'polypeptide(L)'
;DEFTPDKYDRIDIILENLRNYTVKHFSDEEQYMESINYKKIFTQKVQHQEFIHKLDEFMEHHNDEVKDQDEQLMGILKYLTEWLINHILYVDGQIPKG
;
A
#
# COMPACT_ATOMS: atom_id res chain seq x y z
N ASP A 1 31.39 14.84 7.72
CA ASP A 1 30.34 14.51 6.75
C ASP A 1 28.98 14.61 7.40
N GLU A 2 28.37 15.79 7.24
CA GLU A 2 26.97 16.01 7.58
C GLU A 2 26.14 15.22 6.55
N PHE A 3 25.42 14.21 7.02
CA PHE A 3 24.36 13.55 6.28
C PHE A 3 23.24 14.58 6.10
N THR A 4 23.35 15.45 5.09
CA THR A 4 22.27 16.36 4.69
C THR A 4 21.18 15.50 4.07
N PRO A 5 19.99 15.38 4.70
CA PRO A 5 18.91 14.57 4.15
C PRO A 5 18.51 15.14 2.80
N ASP A 6 18.56 14.31 1.76
CA ASP A 6 18.10 14.72 0.45
C ASP A 6 16.58 14.45 0.30
N LYS A 7 15.95 14.93 -0.78
CA LYS A 7 14.50 14.79 -0.97
C LYS A 7 14.03 13.32 -1.06
N TYR A 8 14.90 12.40 -1.48
CA TYR A 8 14.68 10.96 -1.63
C TYR A 8 14.69 10.23 -0.29
N ASP A 9 15.55 10.62 0.66
CA ASP A 9 15.48 10.09 2.04
C ASP A 9 14.10 10.37 2.68
N ARG A 10 13.48 11.50 2.34
CA ARG A 10 12.13 11.84 2.82
C ARG A 10 11.05 11.01 2.13
N ILE A 11 11.29 10.59 0.89
CA ILE A 11 10.37 9.76 0.11
C ILE A 11 10.38 8.34 0.67
N ASP A 12 11.55 7.77 0.97
CA ASP A 12 11.69 6.47 1.63
C ASP A 12 10.86 6.40 2.92
N ILE A 13 10.98 7.43 3.77
CA ILE A 13 10.21 7.54 5.01
C ILE A 13 8.70 7.58 4.75
N ILE A 14 8.25 8.31 3.72
CA ILE A 14 6.82 8.40 3.38
C ILE A 14 6.29 7.05 2.88
N LEU A 15 7.04 6.38 2.01
CA LEU A 15 6.68 5.07 1.46
C LEU A 15 6.64 3.99 2.55
N GLU A 16 7.62 4.00 3.46
CA GLU A 16 7.64 3.09 4.61
C GLU A 16 6.43 3.32 5.53
N ASN A 17 6.08 4.58 5.81
CA ASN A 17 4.90 4.91 6.60
C ASN A 17 3.61 4.46 5.90
N LEU A 18 3.50 4.67 4.59
CA LEU A 18 2.36 4.21 3.79
C LEU A 18 2.22 2.68 3.85
N ARG A 19 3.33 1.96 3.62
CA ARG A 19 3.38 0.50 3.72
C ARG A 19 2.93 0.00 5.08
N ASN A 20 3.50 0.54 6.15
CA ASN A 20 3.18 0.13 7.52
C ASN A 20 1.70 0.37 7.83
N TYR A 21 1.15 1.50 7.39
CA TYR A 21 -0.28 1.78 7.55
C TYR A 21 -1.16 0.82 6.75
N THR A 22 -0.81 0.54 5.49
CA THR A 22 -1.54 -0.41 4.64
C THR A 22 -1.55 -1.82 5.23
N VAL A 23 -0.40 -2.33 5.68
CA VAL A 23 -0.30 -3.65 6.33
C VAL A 23 -1.19 -3.70 7.58
N LYS A 24 -1.18 -2.63 8.38
CA LYS A 24 -2.03 -2.53 9.57
C LYS A 24 -3.52 -2.52 9.22
N HIS A 25 -3.93 -1.71 8.24
CA HIS A 25 -5.31 -1.63 7.75
C HIS A 25 -5.82 -3.00 7.29
N PHE A 26 -5.09 -3.68 6.40
CA PHE A 26 -5.47 -5.01 5.92
C PHE A 26 -5.52 -6.04 7.04
N SER A 27 -4.57 -6.02 7.98
CA SER A 27 -4.58 -6.94 9.11
C SER A 27 -5.83 -6.76 9.98
N ASP A 28 -6.26 -5.52 10.21
CA ASP A 28 -7.44 -5.21 11.02
C ASP A 28 -8.73 -5.67 10.31
N GLU A 29 -8.82 -5.45 9.00
CA GLU A 29 -9.95 -5.92 8.18
C GLU A 29 -10.01 -7.43 8.08
N GLU A 30 -8.88 -8.09 7.89
CA GLU A 30 -8.79 -9.55 7.86
C GLU A 30 -9.22 -10.15 9.19
N GLN A 31 -8.75 -9.61 10.31
CA GLN A 31 -9.16 -10.06 11.63
C GLN A 31 -10.67 -9.88 11.85
N TYR A 32 -11.23 -8.76 11.40
CA TYR A 32 -12.68 -8.54 11.46
C TYR A 32 -13.44 -9.53 10.59
N MET A 33 -13.01 -9.74 9.34
CA MET A 33 -13.59 -10.71 8.42
C MET A 33 -13.57 -12.14 8.96
N GLU A 34 -12.49 -12.55 9.62
CA GLU A 34 -12.40 -13.84 10.31
C GLU A 34 -13.42 -13.94 11.43
N SER A 35 -13.53 -12.89 12.26
CA SER A 35 -14.45 -12.87 13.40
C SER A 35 -15.92 -13.04 13.01
N ILE A 36 -16.29 -12.58 11.82
CA ILE A 36 -17.66 -12.69 11.28
C ILE A 36 -17.84 -13.84 10.27
N ASN A 37 -16.83 -14.70 10.07
CA ASN A 37 -16.81 -15.75 9.06
C ASN A 37 -17.18 -15.25 7.65
N TYR A 38 -16.60 -14.13 7.22
CA TYR A 38 -16.90 -13.53 5.94
C TYR A 38 -16.51 -14.45 4.77
N LYS A 39 -17.48 -14.77 3.91
CA LYS A 39 -17.33 -15.79 2.86
C LYS A 39 -16.28 -15.46 1.81
N LYS A 40 -15.94 -14.19 1.60
CA LYS A 40 -14.98 -13.75 0.57
C LYS A 40 -13.59 -13.43 1.14
N ILE A 41 -13.31 -13.80 2.39
CA ILE A 41 -12.06 -13.46 3.06
C ILE A 41 -10.83 -13.90 2.26
N PHE A 42 -10.86 -15.10 1.66
CA PHE A 42 -9.74 -15.61 0.88
C PHE A 42 -9.42 -14.69 -0.32
N THR A 43 -10.44 -14.25 -1.05
CA THR A 43 -10.26 -13.35 -2.20
C THR A 43 -9.70 -11.99 -1.77
N GLN A 44 -10.16 -11.43 -0.65
CA GLN A 44 -9.64 -10.16 -0.15
C GLN A 44 -8.19 -10.29 0.33
N LYS A 45 -7.84 -11.35 1.07
CA LYS A 45 -6.45 -11.64 1.47
C LYS A 45 -5.49 -11.71 0.29
N VAL A 46 -5.90 -12.33 -0.81
CA VAL A 46 -5.08 -12.38 -2.04
C VAL A 46 -4.86 -10.97 -2.59
N GLN A 47 -5.92 -10.15 -2.67
CA GLN A 47 -5.79 -8.76 -3.13
C GLN A 47 -4.89 -7.91 -2.23
N HIS A 48 -4.99 -8.07 -0.92
CA HIS A 48 -4.12 -7.39 0.05
C HIS A 48 -2.66 -7.80 -0.15
N GLN A 49 -2.39 -9.10 -0.27
CA GLN A 49 -1.04 -9.62 -0.49
C GLN A 49 -0.44 -9.12 -1.81
N GLU A 50 -1.21 -9.12 -2.89
CA GLU A 50 -0.77 -8.58 -4.19
C GLU A 50 -0.44 -7.08 -4.11
N PHE A 51 -1.22 -6.31 -3.35
CA PHE A 51 -0.96 -4.88 -3.17
C PHE A 51 0.32 -4.62 -2.37
N ILE A 52 0.51 -5.33 -1.25
CA ILE A 52 1.73 -5.23 -0.45
C ILE A 52 2.95 -5.64 -1.29
N HIS A 53 2.85 -6.72 -2.06
CA HIS A 53 3.97 -7.16 -2.90
C HIS A 53 4.38 -6.11 -3.93
N LYS A 54 3.41 -5.47 -4.61
CA LYS A 54 3.71 -4.38 -5.55
C LYS A 54 4.30 -3.15 -4.88
N LEU A 55 3.88 -2.85 -3.65
CA LEU A 55 4.46 -1.76 -2.87
C LEU A 55 5.91 -2.08 -2.49
N ASP A 56 6.20 -3.32 -2.09
CA ASP A 56 7.55 -3.78 -1.76
C ASP A 56 8.47 -3.74 -2.98
N GLU A 57 8.01 -4.27 -4.12
CA GLU A 57 8.73 -4.19 -5.40
C GLU A 57 9.04 -2.74 -5.77
N PHE A 58 8.10 -1.82 -5.56
CA PHE A 58 8.34 -0.41 -5.84
C PHE A 58 9.42 0.18 -4.91
N MET A 59 9.30 -0.06 -3.60
CA MET A 59 10.27 0.45 -2.64
C MET A 59 11.69 -0.05 -2.94
N GLU A 60 11.85 -1.27 -3.45
CA GLU A 60 13.15 -1.81 -3.85
C GLU A 60 13.75 -1.12 -5.09
N HIS A 61 12.92 -0.73 -6.08
CA HIS A 61 13.40 -0.29 -7.40
C HIS A 61 13.25 1.22 -7.68
N HIS A 62 12.63 1.99 -6.78
CA HIS A 62 12.40 3.43 -7.02
C HIS A 62 13.67 4.30 -7.00
N ASN A 63 14.76 3.77 -6.42
CA ASN A 63 16.07 4.42 -6.36
C ASN A 63 17.04 3.94 -7.46
N ASP A 64 16.59 3.06 -8.37
CA ASP A 64 17.36 2.71 -9.55
C ASP A 64 17.65 3.97 -10.38
N GLU A 65 18.72 3.97 -11.20
CA GLU A 65 19.17 5.11 -12.02
C GLU A 65 18.14 5.52 -13.10
N VAL A 66 16.98 5.99 -12.69
CA VAL A 66 15.88 6.42 -13.55
C VAL A 66 16.07 7.90 -13.85
N LYS A 67 15.99 8.25 -15.14
CA LYS A 67 16.18 9.62 -15.64
C LYS A 67 15.21 10.65 -15.04
N ASP A 68 14.05 10.20 -14.56
CA ASP A 68 12.99 11.04 -13.98
C ASP A 68 12.32 10.33 -12.78
N GLN A 69 12.99 10.37 -11.64
CA GLN A 69 12.49 9.79 -10.38
C GLN A 69 11.22 10.50 -9.88
N ASP A 70 11.01 11.79 -10.22
CA ASP A 70 9.83 12.54 -9.80
C ASP A 70 8.58 12.03 -10.56
N GLU A 71 8.69 11.75 -11.88
CA GLU A 71 7.60 11.15 -12.66
C GLU A 71 7.26 9.73 -12.18
N GLN A 72 8.27 8.90 -11.94
CA GLN A 72 8.09 7.55 -11.42
C GLN A 72 7.35 7.59 -10.08
N LEU A 73 7.82 8.41 -9.13
CA LEU A 73 7.19 8.56 -7.82
C LEU A 73 5.73 9.00 -7.93
N MET A 74 5.44 10.01 -8.75
CA MET A 74 4.06 10.48 -8.96
C MET A 74 3.18 9.39 -9.57
N GLY A 75 3.72 8.58 -10.48
CA GLY A 75 3.04 7.42 -11.05
C GLY A 75 2.65 6.40 -9.99
N ILE A 76 3.55 6.10 -9.05
CA ILE A 76 3.24 5.17 -7.97
C ILE A 76 2.28 5.78 -6.95
N LEU A 77 2.48 7.02 -6.51
CA LEU A 77 1.54 7.66 -5.58
C LEU A 77 0.11 7.65 -6.16
N LYS A 78 -0.02 7.91 -7.46
CA LYS A 78 -1.30 7.79 -8.16
C LYS A 78 -1.84 6.36 -8.14
N TYR A 79 -1.03 5.36 -8.49
CA TYR A 79 -1.43 3.95 -8.46
C TYR A 79 -1.89 3.50 -7.08
N LEU A 80 -1.10 3.78 -6.04
CA LEU A 80 -1.40 3.37 -4.66
C LEU A 80 -2.69 4.03 -4.17
N THR A 81 -2.85 5.32 -4.45
CA THR A 81 -4.05 6.08 -4.06
C THR A 81 -5.29 5.56 -4.80
N GLU A 82 -5.20 5.35 -6.11
CA GLU A 82 -6.32 4.83 -6.91
C GLU A 82 -6.70 3.41 -6.51
N TRP A 83 -5.72 2.54 -6.25
CA TRP A 83 -5.99 1.18 -5.80
C TRP A 83 -6.67 1.19 -4.44
N LEU A 84 -6.14 1.93 -3.46
CA LEU A 84 -6.67 1.98 -2.10
C LEU A 84 -8.09 2.56 -2.07
N ILE A 85 -8.35 3.64 -2.82
CA ILE A 85 -9.70 4.22 -2.91
C ILE A 85 -10.69 3.23 -3.51
N ASN A 86 -10.31 2.56 -4.61
CA ASN A 86 -11.20 1.57 -5.24
C ASN A 86 -11.43 0.35 -4.35
N HIS A 87 -10.41 -0.07 -3.61
CA HIS A 87 -10.52 -1.15 -2.63
C HIS A 87 -11.52 -0.78 -1.52
N ILE A 88 -11.34 0.37 -0.88
CA ILE A 88 -12.24 0.85 0.19
C ILE A 88 -13.68 0.99 -0.31
N LEU A 89 -13.89 1.59 -1.48
CA LEU A 89 -15.21 1.88 -2.01
C LEU A 89 -15.96 0.61 -2.44
N TYR A 90 -15.28 -0.30 -3.13
CA TYR A 90 -15.92 -1.41 -3.82
C TYR A 90 -15.70 -2.77 -3.18
N VAL A 91 -14.70 -2.93 -2.32
CA VAL A 91 -14.35 -4.19 -1.67
C VAL A 91 -14.71 -4.12 -0.19
N ASP A 92 -14.16 -3.16 0.55
CA ASP A 92 -14.34 -3.04 2.00
C ASP A 92 -15.79 -2.67 2.34
N GLY A 93 -16.41 -1.85 1.48
CA GLY A 93 -17.84 -1.53 1.55
C GLY A 93 -18.78 -2.75 1.45
N GLN A 94 -18.32 -3.89 0.95
CA GLN A 94 -19.10 -5.14 0.93
C GLN A 94 -19.00 -5.95 2.23
N ILE A 95 -18.09 -5.57 3.14
CA ILE A 95 -17.98 -6.22 4.44
C ILE A 95 -19.17 -5.76 5.29
N PRO A 96 -19.99 -6.68 5.85
CA PRO A 96 -21.09 -6.30 6.71
C PRO A 96 -20.59 -5.47 7.89
N LYS A 97 -21.23 -4.31 8.12
CA LYS A 97 -21.02 -3.52 9.34
C LYS A 97 -21.96 -4.06 10.41
N GLY A 98 -21.41 -4.30 11.62
CA GLY A 98 -22.19 -4.71 12.79
C GLY A 98 -23.22 -3.67 13.21
#